data_AF-A0A940D7K5-F1
#
_entry.id   AF-A0A940D7K5-F1
#
_cell.length_a   1.000
_cell.length_b   1.000
_cell.length_c   1.000
_cell.angle_alpha   90.00
_cell.angle_beta   90.00
_cell.angle_gamma   90.00
#
_symmetry.space_group_name_H-M   'P 1'
#
loop_
_entity.id
_entity.type
_entity.pdbx_description
1 polymer ?
#
loop_
_entity_poly.entity_id
_entity_poly.type
_entity_poly.pdbx_seq_one_letter_code
_entity_poly.pdbx_strand_id
1 'polypeptide(L)' 'MKEIIFALLTGFFVGFIFAMFRLPIPAPPALAGIMGIVGIYLGFKAFEIVGPVISNLLK' A
#
# COMPACT_ATOMS: atom_id res chain seq x y z
N MET A 1 -10.30 4.35 11.31
CA MET A 1 -9.71 3.21 12.06
C MET A 1 -10.46 1.91 11.77
N LYS A 2 -11.80 1.91 11.82
CA LYS A 2 -12.63 0.74 11.47
C LYS A 2 -12.36 0.24 10.06
N GLU A 3 -12.13 1.17 9.14
CA GLU A 3 -11.82 0.94 7.73
C GLU A 3 -10.49 0.19 7.56
N ILE A 4 -9.48 0.49 8.38
CA ILE A 4 -8.18 -0.20 8.34
C ILE A 4 -8.34 -1.66 8.77
N ILE A 5 -9.10 -1.90 9.84
CA ILE A 5 -9.38 -3.25 10.33
C ILE A 5 -10.17 -4.04 9.28
N PHE A 6 -11.21 -3.44 8.68
CA PHE A 6 -11.98 -4.09 7.63
C PHE A 6 -11.17 -4.32 6.35
N ALA A 7 -10.31 -3.40 5.94
CA ALA A 7 -9.41 -3.59 4.80
C ALA A 7 -8.43 -4.74 5.04
N LEU A 8 -7.86 -4.83 6.24
CA LEU A 8 -6.94 -5.91 6.61
C LEU A 8 -7.65 -7.28 6.63
N LEU A 9 -8.82 -7.35 7.26
CA LEU A 9 -9.63 -8.57 7.28
C LEU A 9 -10.07 -8.98 5.87
N THR A 10 -10.53 -8.03 5.06
CA THR A 10 -10.94 -8.30 3.68
C THR A 10 -9.77 -8.83 2.86
N GLY A 11 -8.61 -8.17 2.92
CA GLY A 11 -7.40 -8.62 2.22
C GLY A 11 -6.94 -10.01 2.67
N PHE A 12 -7.00 -10.29 3.98
CA PHE A 12 -6.70 -11.60 4.54
C PHE A 12 -7.64 -12.68 3.98
N PHE A 13 -8.95 -12.49 4.06
CA PHE A 13 -9.92 -13.48 3.57
C PHE A 13 -9.85 -13.68 2.06
N VAL A 14 -9.68 -12.60 1.28
CA VAL A 14 -9.50 -12.69 -0.18
C VAL A 14 -8.25 -13.49 -0.51
N GLY A 15 -7.11 -13.18 0.12
CA GLY A 15 -5.87 -13.92 -0.09
C GLY A 15 -5.99 -15.40 0.30
N PHE A 16 -6.64 -15.69 1.43
CA PHE A 16 -6.88 -17.04 1.92
C PHE A 16 -7.76 -17.86 0.97
N ILE A 17 -8.89 -17.30 0.52
CA ILE A 17 -9.80 -17.96 -0.43
C ILE A 17 -9.07 -18.24 -1.75
N PHE A 18 -8.34 -17.26 -2.30
CA PHE A 18 -7.63 -17.44 -3.55
C PHE A 18 -6.55 -18.51 -3.46
N ALA A 19 -5.78 -18.53 -2.36
CA ALA A 19 -4.80 -19.58 -2.11
C ALA A 19 -5.46 -20.96 -1.94
N MET A 20 -6.57 -21.05 -1.21
CA MET A 20 -7.33 -22.28 -1.00
C MET A 20 -7.81 -22.90 -2.32
N PHE A 21 -8.33 -22.08 -3.23
CA PHE A 21 -8.79 -22.52 -4.55
C PHE A 21 -7.71 -22.50 -5.63
N ARG A 22 -6.45 -22.21 -5.28
CA ARG A 22 -5.30 -22.09 -6.20
C ARG A 22 -5.57 -21.12 -7.36
N LEU A 23 -6.34 -20.07 -7.09
CA LEU A 23 -6.64 -19.02 -8.05
C LEU A 23 -5.45 -18.05 -8.15
N PRO A 24 -5.21 -17.44 -9.32
CA PRO A 24 -4.22 -16.38 -9.45
C PRO A 24 -4.60 -15.22 -8.53
N ILE A 25 -3.71 -14.86 -7.60
CA ILE A 25 -3.97 -13.78 -6.66
C ILE A 25 -3.93 -12.41 -7.37
N PRO A 26 -4.84 -11.47 -7.04
CA PRO A 26 -4.90 -10.15 -7.66
C PRO A 26 -3.81 -9.20 -7.12
N ALA A 27 -3.26 -9.49 -5.94
CA ALA A 27 -2.22 -8.69 -5.29
C ALA A 27 -0.81 -9.15 -5.69
N PRO A 28 0.24 -8.31 -5.53
CA PRO A 28 1.62 -8.72 -5.78
C PRO A 28 2.00 -9.96 -4.96
N PRO A 29 2.42 -11.08 -5.60
CA PRO A 29 2.71 -12.33 -4.91
C PRO A 29 4.04 -12.32 -4.16
N ALA A 30 4.96 -11.44 -4.56
CA ALA A 30 6.29 -11.35 -3.98
C ALA A 30 6.37 -10.24 -2.92
N LEU A 31 7.11 -10.50 -1.82
CA LEU A 31 7.41 -9.50 -0.81
C LEU A 31 8.01 -8.23 -1.41
N ALA A 32 8.87 -8.36 -2.43
CA ALA A 32 9.44 -7.23 -3.16
C ALA A 32 8.37 -6.29 -3.76
N GLY A 33 7.29 -6.85 -4.32
CA GLY A 33 6.18 -6.06 -4.86
C GLY A 33 5.40 -5.32 -3.78
N ILE A 34 5.18 -5.98 -2.63
CA ILE A 34 4.52 -5.37 -1.46
C ILE A 34 5.37 -4.21 -0.92
N MET A 35 6.69 -4.43 -0.80
CA MET A 35 7.63 -3.37 -0.37
C MET A 35 7.67 -2.19 -1.34
N GLY A 36 7.49 -2.43 -2.65
CA GLY A 36 7.35 -1.36 -3.64
C GLY A 36 6.15 -0.45 -3.37
N ILE A 37 4.98 -1.03 -3.06
CA ILE A 37 3.76 -0.26 -2.71
C ILE A 37 3.99 0.57 -1.43
N VAL A 38 4.62 -0.03 -0.41
CA VAL A 38 4.97 0.68 0.83
C VAL A 38 5.91 1.84 0.54
N GLY A 39 6.95 1.63 -0.27
CA GLY A 39 7.90 2.67 -0.67
C GLY A 39 7.24 3.83 -1.40
N ILE A 40 6.30 3.55 -2.31
CA ILE A 40 5.51 4.57 -3.02
C ILE A 40 4.72 5.43 -2.03
N TYR A 41 4.01 4.80 -1.09
CA TYR A 41 3.23 5.53 -0.08
C TYR A 41 4.10 6.40 0.83
N LEU A 42 5.23 5.86 1.29
CA LEU A 42 6.19 6.60 2.12
C LEU A 42 6.81 7.77 1.35
N GLY A 43 7.17 7.58 0.08
CA GLY A 43 7.68 8.65 -0.77
C GLY A 43 6.67 9.77 -0.96
N PHE A 44 5.40 9.42 -1.21
CA PHE A 44 4.30 10.39 -1.27
C PHE A 44 4.15 11.17 0.05
N LYS A 45 4.14 10.48 1.19
CA LYS A 45 4.05 11.12 2.51
C LYS A 45 5.24 12.02 2.81
N ALA A 46 6.44 11.60 2.45
CA ALA A 46 7.64 12.41 2.58
C ALA A 46 7.54 13.69 1.72
N PHE A 47 7.00 13.58 0.50
CA PHE A 47 6.77 14.74 -0.35
C PHE A 47 5.70 15.68 0.21
N GLU A 48 4.61 15.18 0.82
CA GLU A 48 3.62 16.06 1.47
C GLU A 48 4.25 16.92 2.59
N ILE A 49 5.28 16.41 3.26
CA ILE A 49 6.00 17.13 4.32
C ILE A 49 6.98 18.15 3.74
N VAL A 50 7.73 17.78 2.70
CA VAL A 50 8.82 18.60 2.15
C VAL A 50 8.34 19.55 1.03
N GLY A 51 7.26 19.19 0.32
CA GLY A 51 6.65 19.95 -0.76
C GLY A 51 6.33 21.40 -0.41
N PRO A 52 5.77 21.71 0.78
CA PRO A 52 5.57 23.09 1.25
C PRO A 52 6.87 23.88 1.40
N VAL A 53 7.97 23.22 1.78
CA VAL A 53 9.29 23.87 1.90
C VAL A 53 9.84 24.20 0.51
N ILE A 54 9.73 23.26 -0.43
CA ILE A 54 10.15 23.44 -1.83
C ILE A 54 9.36 24.57 -2.49
N SER A 55 8.04 24.63 -2.29
CA SER A 55 7.20 25.66 -2.90
C SER A 55 7.48 27.07 -2.35
N ASN A 56 7.92 27.18 -1.08
CA ASN A 56 8.34 28.44 -0.49
C ASN A 56 9.75 28.88 -0.93
N LEU A 57 10.62 27.95 -1.33
CA LEU A 57 11.97 28.21 -1.84
C LEU A 57 12.00 28.59 -3.32
N LEU A 58 11.01 28.12 -4.09
CA LEU A 58 10.89 28.39 -5.52
C LEU A 58 10.11 29.67 -5.87
N LYS A 59 9.44 30.27 -4.87
CA LYS A 59 8.85 31.61 -4.97
C LYS A 59 9.90 32.67 -4.66
#